data_AF-A0A9E5H763-F1
#
_entry.id   AF-A0A9E5H763-F1
#
_cell.length_a   1.000
_cell.length_b   1.000
_cell.length_c   1.000
_cell.angle_alpha   90.00
_cell.angle_beta   90.00
_cell.angle_gamma   90.00
#
_symmetry.space_group_name_H-M   'P 1'
#
loop_
_entity.id
_entity.type
_entity.pdbx_description
1 polymer ?
#
loop_
_entity_poly.entity_id
_entity_poly.type
_entity_poly.pdbx_seq_one_letter_code
_entity_poly.pdbx_strand_id
1 'polypeptide(L)'
;MNLSTLYNSTQYDHLLTDGNWQKADFYELDTSSSFWNKAIVVALPKKVAKTTTEALIYALQKQAKALRIWEAEWKTTTPTLKSFIHFFIAEKGFTNTQGKPIAIEDFWKKYSATIAGITGEIGFEFTKNNETIPFFNLLNKKELTQVICFDDNWEEHNFLVETKTSWVLYHWSSVV
;
A
#
# COMPACT_ATOMS: atom_id res chain seq x y z
N MET A 1 -2.61 6.78 -13.35
CA MET A 1 -1.59 7.38 -12.46
C MET A 1 -0.26 6.72 -12.78
N ASN A 2 0.86 7.44 -12.81
CA ASN A 2 2.14 6.83 -13.17
C ASN A 2 3.23 7.28 -12.19
N LEU A 3 3.77 6.35 -11.39
CA LEU A 3 4.86 6.63 -10.45
C LEU A 3 6.11 7.13 -11.17
N SER A 4 6.38 6.66 -12.39
CA SER A 4 7.49 7.16 -13.22
C SER A 4 7.35 8.64 -13.60
N THR A 5 6.12 9.15 -13.70
CA THR A 5 5.91 10.60 -13.98
C THR A 5 6.26 11.49 -12.80
N LEU A 6 6.35 10.92 -11.58
CA LEU A 6 6.80 11.64 -10.39
C LEU A 6 8.32 11.85 -10.36
N TYR A 7 9.10 11.16 -11.20
CA TYR A 7 10.57 11.19 -11.17
C TYR A 7 11.17 12.58 -11.40
N ASN A 8 10.50 13.44 -12.16
CA ASN A 8 11.03 14.75 -12.52
C ASN A 8 10.27 15.89 -11.83
N SER A 9 9.36 15.56 -10.89
CA SER A 9 8.51 16.53 -10.24
C SER A 9 9.02 16.83 -8.83
N THR A 10 9.51 18.06 -8.62
CA THR A 10 9.81 18.59 -7.28
C THR A 10 8.57 19.11 -6.55
N GLN A 11 7.44 19.23 -7.27
CA GLN A 11 6.17 19.75 -6.74
C GLN A 11 5.73 19.04 -5.44
N TYR A 12 6.10 17.78 -5.27
CA TYR A 12 5.62 16.91 -4.20
C TYR A 12 6.68 16.60 -3.13
N ASP A 13 7.88 17.19 -3.22
CA ASP A 13 8.96 16.93 -2.24
C ASP A 13 8.54 17.32 -0.81
N HIS A 14 7.71 18.36 -0.67
CA HIS A 14 7.17 18.79 0.62
C HIS A 14 6.31 17.71 1.32
N LEU A 15 5.73 16.77 0.57
CA LEU A 15 4.93 15.66 1.12
C LEU A 15 5.80 14.62 1.86
N LEU A 16 7.12 14.63 1.63
CA LEU A 16 8.04 13.71 2.31
C LEU A 16 8.42 14.19 3.72
N THR A 17 8.13 15.45 4.07
CA THR A 17 8.54 16.07 5.34
C THR A 17 7.39 16.56 6.21
N ASP A 18 6.16 16.66 5.68
CA ASP A 18 5.01 17.21 6.41
C ASP A 18 4.44 16.27 7.51
N GLY A 19 4.92 15.03 7.58
CA GLY A 19 4.52 14.05 8.59
C GLY A 19 3.11 13.48 8.43
N ASN A 20 2.36 13.84 7.39
CA ASN A 20 0.98 13.40 7.21
C ASN A 20 0.85 11.88 7.06
N TRP A 21 1.87 11.20 6.54
CA TRP A 21 1.95 9.73 6.48
C TRP A 21 1.80 9.05 7.85
N GLN A 22 2.15 9.72 8.96
CA GLN A 22 2.03 9.15 10.30
C GLN A 22 0.58 8.90 10.71
N LYS A 23 -0.37 9.60 10.08
CA LYS A 23 -1.81 9.44 10.33
C LYS A 23 -2.39 8.20 9.64
N ALA A 24 -1.60 7.50 8.82
CA ALA A 24 -2.01 6.24 8.22
C ALA A 24 -1.85 5.10 9.23
N ASP A 25 -2.81 4.18 9.22
CA ASP A 25 -2.69 2.89 9.88
C ASP A 25 -2.01 1.90 8.93
N PHE A 26 -1.08 1.10 9.47
CA PHE A 26 -0.44 -0.01 8.76
C PHE A 26 -1.00 -1.31 9.31
N TYR A 27 -1.44 -2.19 8.42
CA TYR A 27 -1.94 -3.50 8.76
C TYR A 27 -1.14 -4.57 8.04
N GLU A 28 -0.90 -5.67 8.73
CA GLU A 28 -0.23 -6.83 8.18
C GLU A 28 -1.11 -8.06 8.37
N LEU A 29 -1.30 -8.81 7.30
CA LEU A 29 -1.89 -10.14 7.30
C LEU A 29 -0.75 -11.11 7.02
N ASP A 30 -0.29 -11.82 8.04
CA ASP A 30 0.81 -12.77 7.96
C ASP A 30 0.25 -14.19 8.15
N THR A 31 0.79 -15.16 7.42
CA THR A 31 0.39 -16.57 7.54
C THR A 31 1.59 -17.48 7.77
N SER A 32 2.82 -16.95 7.71
CA SER A 32 4.07 -17.73 7.64
C SER A 32 4.08 -18.84 6.55
N SER A 33 3.09 -18.84 5.64
CA SER A 33 2.93 -19.79 4.54
C SER A 33 3.82 -19.40 3.37
N SER A 34 4.41 -20.37 2.68
CA SER A 34 5.19 -20.12 1.47
C SER A 34 4.35 -19.66 0.28
N PHE A 35 3.04 -19.87 0.30
CA PHE A 35 2.14 -19.56 -0.81
C PHE A 35 1.44 -18.21 -0.63
N TRP A 36 0.80 -18.00 0.52
CA TRP A 36 0.08 -16.74 0.79
C TRP A 36 0.97 -15.68 1.44
N ASN A 37 1.98 -16.12 2.18
CA ASN A 37 3.01 -15.33 2.83
C ASN A 37 2.46 -14.13 3.61
N LYS A 38 2.38 -12.96 2.97
CA LYS A 38 2.06 -11.69 3.62
C LYS A 38 1.28 -10.76 2.69
N ALA A 39 0.20 -10.17 3.21
CA ALA A 39 -0.42 -8.99 2.63
C ALA A 39 -0.26 -7.78 3.56
N ILE A 40 -0.04 -6.62 2.96
CA ILE A 40 0.11 -5.34 3.64
C ILE A 40 -1.03 -4.44 3.21
N VAL A 41 -1.63 -3.76 4.18
CA VAL A 41 -2.66 -2.76 3.93
C VAL A 41 -2.32 -1.47 4.66
N VAL A 42 -2.26 -0.36 3.93
CA VAL A 42 -2.08 0.98 4.51
C VAL A 42 -3.35 1.78 4.33
N ALA A 43 -4.00 2.16 5.43
CA ALA A 43 -5.22 2.95 5.42
C ALA A 43 -4.93 4.40 5.84
N LEU A 44 -5.21 5.35 4.96
CA LEU A 44 -5.02 6.78 5.18
C LEU A 44 -6.38 7.50 5.14
N PRO A 45 -6.78 8.26 6.18
CA PRO A 45 -8.02 9.02 6.14
C PRO A 45 -8.01 10.07 5.01
N LYS A 46 -9.12 10.21 4.25
CA LYS A 46 -9.22 11.17 3.13
C LYS A 46 -8.97 12.61 3.52
N LYS A 47 -9.26 12.99 4.77
CA LYS A 47 -8.96 14.34 5.28
C LYS A 47 -7.46 14.69 5.28
N VAL A 48 -6.59 13.69 5.11
CA VAL A 48 -5.12 13.85 5.14
C VAL A 48 -4.55 14.04 3.73
N ALA A 49 -5.15 13.44 2.70
CA ALA A 49 -4.71 13.54 1.31
C ALA A 49 -5.84 14.03 0.41
N LYS A 50 -5.65 15.20 -0.20
CA LYS A 50 -6.61 15.84 -1.10
C LYS A 50 -6.61 15.25 -2.50
N THR A 51 -5.50 14.63 -2.89
CA THR A 51 -5.35 14.01 -4.21
C THR A 51 -4.95 12.55 -4.09
N THR A 52 -5.25 11.77 -5.13
CA THR A 52 -4.78 10.39 -5.27
C THR A 52 -3.24 10.31 -5.17
N THR A 53 -2.53 11.32 -5.70
CA THR A 53 -1.06 11.35 -5.70
C THR A 53 -0.51 11.51 -4.30
N GLU A 54 -1.06 12.46 -3.53
CA GLU A 54 -0.73 12.63 -2.10
C GLU A 54 -0.99 11.33 -1.33
N ALA A 55 -2.16 10.73 -1.55
CA ALA A 55 -2.55 9.50 -0.86
C ALA A 55 -1.56 8.36 -1.12
N LEU A 56 -1.16 8.16 -2.38
CA LEU A 56 -0.18 7.15 -2.74
C LEU A 56 1.18 7.43 -2.07
N ILE A 57 1.67 8.67 -2.17
CA ILE A 57 2.97 9.05 -1.59
C ILE A 57 2.99 8.82 -0.08
N TYR A 58 1.94 9.23 0.64
CA TYR A 58 1.85 9.00 2.09
C TYR A 58 1.71 7.52 2.44
N ALA A 59 0.94 6.75 1.68
CA ALA A 59 0.80 5.31 1.91
C ALA A 59 2.12 4.56 1.71
N LEU A 60 2.86 4.89 0.65
CA LEU A 60 4.20 4.36 0.39
C LEU A 60 5.17 4.75 1.51
N GLN A 61 5.14 6.00 2.00
CA GLN A 61 6.00 6.42 3.12
C GLN A 61 5.71 5.62 4.38
N LYS A 62 4.43 5.39 4.71
CA LYS A 62 4.03 4.59 5.86
C LYS A 62 4.50 3.12 5.71
N GLN A 63 4.31 2.51 4.54
CA GLN A 63 4.78 1.16 4.26
C GLN A 63 6.31 1.06 4.37
N ALA A 64 7.06 1.95 3.70
CA ALA A 64 8.51 1.96 3.75
C ALA A 64 9.05 2.12 5.18
N LYS A 65 8.39 2.94 6.01
CA LYS A 65 8.75 3.11 7.41
C LYS A 65 8.44 1.87 8.24
N ALA A 66 7.26 1.26 8.06
CA ALA A 66 6.86 0.07 8.80
C ALA A 66 7.79 -1.12 8.48
N LEU A 67 8.15 -1.29 7.21
CA LEU A 67 9.04 -2.35 6.73
C LEU A 67 10.53 -2.05 6.91
N ARG A 68 10.89 -0.89 7.48
CA ARG A 68 12.28 -0.44 7.68
C ARG A 68 13.13 -0.42 6.40
N ILE A 69 12.49 -0.37 5.23
CA ILE A 69 13.15 -0.31 3.91
C ILE A 69 14.16 0.84 3.87
N TRP A 70 13.91 1.92 4.61
CA TRP A 70 14.68 3.17 4.53
C TRP A 70 15.39 3.62 5.82
N GLU A 71 15.60 2.71 6.77
CA GLU A 71 16.08 3.08 8.11
C GLU A 71 17.50 3.68 8.13
N ALA A 72 18.36 3.30 7.18
CA ALA A 72 19.70 3.87 7.04
C ALA A 72 19.68 5.30 6.45
N GLU A 73 18.85 5.54 5.43
CA GLU A 73 19.01 6.74 4.59
C GLU A 73 18.24 7.95 5.11
N TRP A 74 17.16 7.72 5.88
CA TRP A 74 16.48 8.78 6.62
C TRP A 74 17.33 9.43 7.71
N LYS A 75 18.41 8.78 8.17
CA LYS A 75 19.26 9.33 9.24
C LYS A 75 20.16 10.46 8.77
N THR A 76 20.44 10.55 7.47
CA THR A 76 21.50 11.43 6.95
C THR A 76 20.95 12.59 6.11
N THR A 77 19.85 12.40 5.36
CA THR A 77 19.21 13.48 4.59
C THR A 77 17.72 13.19 4.36
N THR A 78 16.92 14.25 4.17
CA THR A 78 15.58 14.07 3.61
C THR A 78 15.70 13.74 2.12
N PRO A 79 15.14 12.63 1.66
CA PRO A 79 15.20 12.21 0.27
C PRO A 79 14.30 13.06 -0.63
N THR A 80 14.66 13.19 -1.91
CA THR A 80 13.75 13.73 -2.94
C THR A 80 12.70 12.70 -3.31
N LEU A 81 11.57 13.12 -3.90
CA LEU A 81 10.56 12.18 -4.39
C LEU A 81 11.13 11.22 -5.45
N LYS A 82 12.04 11.70 -6.29
CA LYS A 82 12.73 10.86 -7.26
C LYS A 82 13.50 9.74 -6.57
N SER A 83 14.34 10.09 -5.59
CA SER A 83 15.14 9.13 -4.83
C SER A 83 14.23 8.15 -4.06
N PHE A 84 13.12 8.65 -3.52
CA PHE A 84 12.14 7.82 -2.82
C PHE A 84 11.55 6.73 -3.71
N ILE A 85 10.96 7.13 -4.84
CA ILE A 85 10.27 6.21 -5.74
C ILE A 85 11.26 5.23 -6.36
N HIS A 86 12.45 5.71 -6.76
CA HIS A 86 13.49 4.84 -7.30
C HIS A 86 13.90 3.74 -6.30
N PHE A 87 14.11 4.12 -5.05
CA PHE A 87 14.49 3.18 -4.00
C PHE A 87 13.35 2.21 -3.66
N PHE A 88 12.11 2.69 -3.54
CA PHE A 88 10.94 1.85 -3.32
C PHE A 88 10.82 0.76 -4.41
N ILE A 89 11.03 1.11 -5.68
CA ILE A 89 11.00 0.14 -6.78
C ILE A 89 12.17 -0.85 -6.69
N ALA A 90 13.37 -0.37 -6.34
CA ALA A 90 14.56 -1.22 -6.23
C ALA A 90 14.43 -2.29 -5.13
N GLU A 91 13.80 -1.93 -4.00
CA GLU A 91 13.58 -2.81 -2.85
C GLU A 91 12.32 -3.70 -2.99
N LYS A 92 12.01 -4.13 -4.22
CA LYS A 92 10.84 -4.96 -4.56
C LYS A 92 9.49 -4.34 -4.16
N GLY A 93 9.32 -3.05 -4.39
CA GLY A 93 8.05 -2.35 -4.22
C GLY A 93 6.95 -2.85 -5.17
N PHE A 94 6.58 -2.05 -6.18
CA PHE A 94 5.66 -2.51 -7.23
C PHE A 94 6.47 -2.93 -8.45
N THR A 95 6.14 -4.06 -9.08
CA THR A 95 6.75 -4.41 -10.36
C THR A 95 6.24 -3.52 -11.49
N ASN A 96 4.99 -3.03 -11.41
CA ASN A 96 4.45 -2.03 -12.33
C ASN A 96 4.24 -0.67 -11.66
N THR A 97 4.78 0.37 -12.30
CA THR A 97 4.66 1.77 -11.85
C THR A 97 3.50 2.52 -12.51
N GLN A 98 2.85 1.91 -13.50
CA GLN A 98 1.77 2.48 -14.30
C GLN A 98 0.41 2.02 -13.79
N GLY A 99 -0.13 2.75 -12.81
CA GLY A 99 -1.44 2.52 -12.25
C GLY A 99 -2.57 2.83 -13.24
N LYS A 100 -3.42 1.84 -13.53
CA LYS A 100 -4.62 1.98 -14.38
C LYS A 100 -5.90 1.85 -13.55
N PRO A 101 -6.95 2.65 -13.81
CA PRO A 101 -8.26 2.40 -13.22
C PRO A 101 -8.79 1.03 -13.61
N ILE A 102 -9.40 0.32 -12.67
CA ILE A 102 -10.10 -0.95 -12.92
C ILE A 102 -11.51 -0.90 -12.35
N ALA A 103 -12.39 -1.80 -12.80
CA ALA A 103 -13.73 -1.90 -12.27
C ALA A 103 -13.69 -2.39 -10.80
N ILE A 104 -14.56 -1.81 -9.96
CA ILE A 104 -14.70 -2.20 -8.55
C ILE A 104 -15.07 -3.68 -8.41
N GLU A 105 -15.88 -4.21 -9.33
CA GLU A 105 -16.27 -5.62 -9.34
C GLU A 105 -15.09 -6.56 -9.54
N ASP A 106 -14.22 -6.24 -10.50
CA ASP A 106 -13.03 -7.05 -10.81
C ASP A 106 -12.06 -7.03 -9.64
N PHE A 107 -11.80 -5.85 -9.08
CA PHE A 107 -11.01 -5.70 -7.85
C PHE A 107 -11.59 -6.52 -6.70
N TRP A 108 -12.89 -6.36 -6.42
CA TRP A 108 -13.53 -6.97 -5.26
C TRP A 108 -13.47 -8.49 -5.30
N LYS A 109 -13.67 -9.08 -6.49
CA LYS A 109 -13.55 -10.53 -6.69
C LYS A 109 -12.16 -11.03 -6.30
N LYS A 110 -11.11 -10.35 -6.75
CA LYS A 110 -9.71 -10.74 -6.51
C LYS A 110 -9.30 -10.50 -5.06
N TYR A 111 -9.55 -9.29 -4.55
CA TYR A 111 -9.30 -8.94 -3.16
C TYR A 111 -9.98 -9.92 -2.20
N SER A 112 -11.27 -10.19 -2.38
CA SER A 112 -12.01 -11.10 -1.49
C SER A 112 -11.47 -12.52 -1.55
N ALA A 113 -11.06 -13.00 -2.73
CA ALA A 113 -10.46 -14.33 -2.89
C ALA A 113 -9.11 -14.42 -2.18
N THR A 114 -8.22 -13.43 -2.36
CA THR A 114 -6.92 -13.39 -1.68
C THR A 114 -7.06 -13.28 -0.16
N ILE A 115 -7.95 -12.41 0.33
CA ILE A 115 -8.21 -12.29 1.77
C ILE A 115 -8.79 -13.59 2.35
N ALA A 116 -9.73 -14.23 1.66
CA ALA A 116 -10.27 -15.52 2.09
C ALA A 116 -9.19 -16.62 2.12
N GLY A 117 -8.29 -16.64 1.13
CA GLY A 117 -7.14 -17.54 1.10
C GLY A 117 -6.23 -17.34 2.30
N ILE A 118 -5.73 -16.12 2.49
CA ILE A 118 -4.84 -15.73 3.60
C ILE A 118 -5.46 -16.06 4.97
N THR A 119 -6.71 -15.63 5.20
CA THR A 119 -7.37 -15.79 6.51
C THR A 119 -7.77 -17.24 6.81
N GLY A 120 -7.76 -18.11 5.81
CA GLY A 120 -8.02 -19.55 5.97
C GLY A 120 -6.78 -20.38 6.34
N GLU A 121 -5.59 -19.80 6.28
CA GLU A 121 -4.34 -20.51 6.60
C GLU A 121 -4.16 -20.73 8.11
N ILE A 122 -3.52 -21.84 8.46
CA ILE A 122 -3.08 -22.09 9.83
C ILE A 122 -1.96 -21.11 10.17
N GLY A 123 -2.05 -20.48 11.34
CA GLY A 123 -1.04 -19.50 11.75
C GLY A 123 -1.28 -18.10 11.17
N PHE A 124 -2.46 -17.85 10.61
CA PHE A 124 -2.87 -16.49 10.24
C PHE A 124 -2.83 -15.54 11.46
N GLU A 125 -2.08 -14.46 11.31
CA GLU A 125 -1.99 -13.35 12.24
C GLU A 125 -2.37 -12.04 11.56
N PHE A 126 -3.10 -11.20 12.29
CA PHE A 126 -3.48 -9.87 11.84
C PHE A 126 -2.96 -8.82 12.81
N THR A 127 -2.13 -7.91 12.32
CA THR A 127 -1.58 -6.84 13.14
C THR A 127 -1.99 -5.46 12.61
N LYS A 128 -2.09 -4.50 13.53
CA LYS A 128 -2.23 -3.08 13.25
C LYS A 128 -1.09 -2.34 13.95
N ASN A 129 -0.27 -1.64 13.17
CA ASN A 129 0.90 -0.92 13.67
C ASN A 129 1.78 -1.79 14.60
N ASN A 130 2.00 -3.06 14.21
CA ASN A 130 2.74 -4.10 14.96
C ASN A 130 2.05 -4.65 16.22
N GLU A 131 0.78 -4.32 16.46
CA GLU A 131 -0.01 -4.91 17.55
C GLU A 131 -1.01 -5.91 16.99
N THR A 132 -0.99 -7.15 17.50
CA THR A 132 -1.95 -8.19 17.10
C THR A 132 -3.35 -7.80 17.55
N ILE A 133 -4.31 -7.82 16.61
CA ILE A 133 -5.72 -7.49 16.86
C ILE A 133 -6.64 -8.53 16.19
N PRO A 134 -7.89 -8.67 16.64
CA PRO A 134 -8.87 -9.51 15.95
C PRO A 134 -9.05 -9.08 14.49
N PHE A 135 -9.12 -10.06 13.59
CA PHE A 135 -9.33 -9.79 12.17
C PHE A 135 -10.70 -9.17 11.88
N PHE A 136 -10.70 -8.18 11.01
CA PHE A 136 -11.88 -7.64 10.36
C PHE A 136 -11.52 -7.26 8.92
N ASN A 137 -12.50 -7.31 8.02
CA ASN A 137 -12.26 -6.91 6.64
C ASN A 137 -12.05 -5.39 6.57
N LEU A 138 -10.91 -4.97 6.04
CA LEU A 138 -10.50 -3.56 5.95
C LEU A 138 -11.29 -2.77 4.90
N LEU A 139 -11.90 -3.47 3.94
CA LEU A 139 -12.66 -2.85 2.86
C LEU A 139 -14.10 -3.33 2.85
N ASN A 140 -15.00 -2.41 2.52
CA ASN A 140 -16.40 -2.70 2.24
C ASN A 140 -16.70 -2.28 0.81
N LYS A 141 -17.14 -3.23 -0.03
CA LYS A 141 -17.48 -2.99 -1.44
C LYS A 141 -18.38 -1.78 -1.66
N LYS A 142 -19.37 -1.56 -0.79
CA LYS A 142 -20.36 -0.46 -0.90
C LYS A 142 -19.76 0.92 -0.61
N GLU A 143 -18.54 0.98 -0.11
CA GLU A 143 -17.83 2.21 0.21
C GLU A 143 -16.75 2.56 -0.82
N LEU A 144 -16.46 1.66 -1.76
CA LEU A 144 -15.45 1.88 -2.78
C LEU A 144 -15.94 2.89 -3.82
N THR A 145 -15.08 3.86 -4.15
CA THR A 145 -15.36 4.88 -5.17
C THR A 145 -14.48 4.75 -6.40
N GLN A 146 -13.22 4.33 -6.20
CA GLN A 146 -12.26 4.15 -7.28
C GLN A 146 -11.25 3.08 -6.90
N VAL A 147 -10.73 2.36 -7.90
CA VAL A 147 -9.58 1.45 -7.72
C VAL A 147 -8.57 1.72 -8.83
N ILE A 148 -7.31 1.88 -8.44
CA ILE A 148 -6.16 1.95 -9.34
C ILE A 148 -5.32 0.71 -9.12
N CYS A 149 -5.13 -0.05 -10.19
CA CYS A 149 -4.32 -1.25 -10.23
C CYS A 149 -2.93 -0.93 -10.76
N PHE A 150 -1.92 -1.26 -9.97
CA PHE A 150 -0.52 -1.31 -10.40
C PHE A 150 -0.21 -2.73 -10.89
N ASP A 151 -0.39 -3.73 -10.03
CA ASP A 151 -0.15 -5.14 -10.33
C ASP A 151 -1.36 -5.99 -10.01
N ASP A 152 -1.60 -6.98 -10.86
CA ASP A 152 -2.79 -7.84 -10.81
C ASP A 152 -2.53 -9.15 -11.55
N ASN A 153 -1.49 -9.85 -11.08
CA ASN A 153 -1.10 -11.17 -11.56
C ASN A 153 -1.25 -12.20 -10.43
N TRP A 154 -1.01 -13.48 -10.72
CA TRP A 154 -1.27 -14.55 -9.76
C TRP A 154 -0.34 -14.54 -8.53
N GLU A 155 0.83 -13.89 -8.62
CA GLU A 155 1.87 -13.85 -7.59
C GLU A 155 2.00 -12.47 -6.92
N GLU A 156 1.33 -11.43 -7.45
CA GLU A 156 1.45 -10.06 -6.99
C GLU A 156 0.17 -9.24 -7.29
N HIS A 157 -0.35 -8.58 -6.26
CA HIS A 157 -1.50 -7.69 -6.31
C HIS A 157 -1.16 -6.36 -5.62
N ASN A 158 -1.14 -5.27 -6.38
CA ASN A 158 -0.90 -3.92 -5.88
C ASN A 158 -2.05 -2.98 -6.31
N PHE A 159 -2.87 -2.58 -5.35
CA PHE A 159 -4.03 -1.71 -5.59
C PHE A 159 -4.00 -0.48 -4.70
N LEU A 160 -4.28 0.68 -5.27
CA LEU A 160 -4.67 1.88 -4.54
C LEU A 160 -6.18 2.05 -4.66
N VAL A 161 -6.87 1.95 -3.53
CA VAL A 161 -8.32 1.95 -3.42
C VAL A 161 -8.77 3.25 -2.76
N GLU A 162 -9.71 3.94 -3.38
CA GLU A 162 -10.40 5.06 -2.78
C GLU A 162 -11.74 4.57 -2.20
N THR A 163 -12.01 4.94 -0.96
CA THR A 163 -13.32 4.75 -0.32
C THR A 163 -14.01 6.09 -0.09
N LYS A 164 -15.20 6.07 0.51
CA LYS A 164 -15.89 7.28 0.98
C LYS A 164 -15.08 8.07 2.01
N THR A 165 -14.27 7.39 2.84
CA THR A 165 -13.63 7.98 4.03
C THR A 165 -12.11 7.86 4.04
N SER A 166 -11.53 6.95 3.27
CA SER A 166 -10.11 6.62 3.30
C SER A 166 -9.54 6.35 1.91
N TRP A 167 -8.23 6.49 1.80
CA TRP A 167 -7.41 5.87 0.78
C TRP A 167 -6.80 4.60 1.38
N VAL A 168 -6.77 3.51 0.62
CA VAL A 168 -6.24 2.23 1.07
C VAL A 168 -5.27 1.71 0.03
N LEU A 169 -4.00 1.57 0.41
CA LEU A 169 -3.03 0.83 -0.38
C LEU A 169 -3.08 -0.63 0.06
N TYR A 170 -3.31 -1.53 -0.89
CA TYR A 170 -3.24 -2.98 -0.69
C TYR A 170 -2.06 -3.50 -1.51
N HIS A 171 -1.15 -4.20 -0.85
CA HIS A 171 0.01 -4.86 -1.44
C HIS A 171 -0.02 -6.32 -0.99
N TRP A 172 0.07 -7.25 -1.93
CA TRP A 172 0.28 -8.66 -1.66
C TRP A 172 1.23 -9.26 -2.68
N SER A 173 2.15 -10.12 -2.22
CA SER A 173 3.04 -10.91 -3.07
C SER A 173 3.23 -12.29 -2.47
N SER A 174 3.21 -13.33 -3.32
CA SER A 174 3.59 -14.70 -2.92
C SER A 174 5.11 -14.92 -2.87
N VAL A 175 5.90 -13.98 -3.42
CA VAL A 175 7.36 -14.09 -3.51
C VAL A 175 7.99 -12.99 -2.66
N VAL A 176 8.71 -13.38 -1.59
CA VAL A 176 9.49 -12.46 -0.73
C VAL A 176 10.95 -12.47 -1.14
#